data_AF-A0A534K8J9-F1
#
_entry.id   AF-A0A534K8J9-F1
#
_cell.length_a   1.000
_cell.length_b   1.000
_cell.length_c   1.000
_cell.angle_alpha   90.00
_cell.angle_beta   90.00
_cell.angle_gamma   90.00
#
_symmetry.space_group_name_H-M   'P 1'
#
loop_
_entity.id
_entity.type
_entity.pdbx_description
1 polymer ?
#
loop_
_entity_poly.entity_id
_entity_poly.type
_entity_poly.pdbx_seq_one_letter_code
_entity_poly.pdbx_strand_id
1 'polypeptide(L)'
;MRCPRCMKPIGPDDSVCPSCNALLVVERKPTRPDEEKGWTLRHLASIMGRAGCVLAIAQCVTVLIGAAVLFGPAIAFLSGTNRNPDLSPVATLVTVAGTLDLIGLGLLAPALIVLGAGAMLLRRRDPFTDEEVLIPPSTAGLPMASGLLVILWILLTAVWRVVYPAEAAKSPAVMLTDFAITGTAPALLGVMMALWIVAAIALLAASVCLRLFVRRLPSKVFSPRPLKPSSWLDFTIFNLVITIGVAAFPLGWVGYDTVGGPAQIAFLTFLATKITVIPLIGAFAYWSLLTRFDAFGKLALLVPVMKATPQEAPAESPATPVDAPAPTDYSVGGFPADDDDMAGINRVK
;
A
#
# COMPACT_ATOMS: atom_id res chain seq x y z
N MET A 1 30.52 21.41 14.45
CA MET A 1 29.21 20.72 14.35
C MET A 1 28.13 21.61 14.98
N ARG A 2 26.83 21.26 14.92
CA ARG A 2 25.75 22.02 15.62
C ARG A 2 25.05 21.13 16.64
N CYS A 3 24.63 21.71 17.76
CA CYS A 3 23.86 20.98 18.77
C CYS A 3 22.46 20.62 18.24
N PRO A 4 22.02 19.36 18.29
CA PRO A 4 20.69 18.93 17.85
C PRO A 4 19.52 19.63 18.57
N ARG A 5 19.75 20.15 19.77
CA ARG A 5 18.72 20.76 20.62
C ARG A 5 18.58 22.27 20.43
N CYS A 6 19.69 22.99 20.29
CA CYS A 6 19.70 24.46 20.24
C CYS A 6 20.32 25.04 18.96
N MET A 7 20.77 24.18 18.03
CA MET A 7 21.38 24.53 16.75
C MET A 7 22.65 25.41 16.80
N LYS A 8 23.16 25.74 18.00
CA LYS A 8 24.40 26.50 18.19
C LYS A 8 25.65 25.66 17.89
N PRO A 9 26.77 26.30 17.50
CA PRO A 9 28.00 25.60 17.16
C PRO A 9 28.57 24.83 18.35
N ILE A 10 29.08 23.63 18.08
CA ILE A 10 29.76 22.73 19.01
C ILE A 10 31.09 22.27 18.40
N GLY A 11 32.09 22.10 19.26
CA GLY A 11 33.40 21.55 18.96
C GLY A 11 33.34 20.06 18.56
N PRO A 12 34.38 19.53 17.92
CA PRO A 12 34.43 18.14 17.48
C PRO A 12 34.43 17.12 18.63
N ASP A 13 34.95 17.51 19.79
CA ASP A 13 35.12 16.66 20.98
C ASP A 13 34.19 17.05 22.14
N ASP A 14 33.21 17.93 21.90
CA ASP A 14 32.28 18.39 22.93
C ASP A 14 31.32 17.25 23.32
N SER A 15 31.46 16.73 24.54
CA SER A 15 30.52 15.75 25.14
C SER A 15 29.24 16.41 25.68
N VAL A 16 29.23 17.74 25.80
CA VAL A 16 28.10 18.54 26.28
C VAL A 16 28.02 19.81 25.43
N CYS A 17 26.81 20.20 25.03
CA CYS A 17 26.63 21.46 24.33
C CYS A 17 26.85 22.64 25.29
N PRO A 18 27.80 23.54 25.02
CA PRO A 18 28.11 24.68 25.89
C PRO A 18 26.98 25.72 25.95
N SER A 19 26.02 25.64 25.03
CA SER A 19 24.92 26.61 24.94
C SER A 19 23.63 26.18 25.64
N CYS A 20 23.39 24.88 25.80
CA CYS A 20 22.14 24.37 26.37
C CYS A 20 22.36 23.23 27.38
N ASN A 21 23.62 22.96 27.77
CA ASN A 21 24.03 21.86 28.65
C ASN A 21 23.44 20.49 28.29
N ALA A 22 23.09 20.28 27.02
CA ALA A 22 22.59 18.98 26.59
C ALA A 22 23.78 18.05 26.40
N LEU A 23 23.71 16.85 26.96
CA LEU A 23 24.72 15.83 26.79
C LEU A 23 24.67 15.33 25.35
N LEU A 24 25.80 15.44 24.66
CA LEU A 24 25.94 15.10 23.25
C LEU A 24 26.44 13.66 23.16
N VAL A 25 25.53 12.74 22.84
CA VAL A 25 25.83 11.34 22.63
C VAL A 25 25.93 11.09 21.13
N VAL A 26 27.13 10.81 20.64
CA VAL A 26 27.32 10.30 19.28
C VAL A 26 26.94 8.82 19.30
N GLU A 27 25.74 8.46 18.83
CA GLU A 27 25.41 7.06 18.67
C GLU A 27 26.33 6.45 17.61
N ARG A 28 27.03 5.38 18.00
CA ARG A 28 27.90 4.64 17.11
C ARG A 28 27.10 4.27 15.85
N LYS A 29 27.71 4.46 14.68
CA LYS A 29 27.15 3.99 13.41
C LYS A 29 26.79 2.51 13.59
N PRO A 30 25.54 2.08 13.30
CA PRO A 30 25.21 0.66 13.32
C PRO A 30 26.18 -0.05 12.38
N THR A 31 26.91 -1.00 12.93
CA THR A 31 27.89 -1.83 12.22
C THR A 31 27.22 -3.02 11.56
N ARG A 32 26.03 -3.39 12.06
CA ARG A 32 25.20 -4.45 11.50
C ARG A 32 23.76 -3.95 11.26
N PRO A 33 23.04 -4.50 10.27
CA PRO A 33 21.68 -4.07 9.93
C PRO A 33 20.68 -4.22 11.08
N ASP A 34 20.82 -5.26 11.89
CA ASP A 34 20.00 -5.59 13.06
C ASP A 34 20.14 -4.60 14.23
N GLU A 35 21.22 -3.81 14.24
CA GLU A 35 21.43 -2.72 15.21
C GLU A 35 20.60 -1.46 14.86
N GLU A 36 20.02 -1.39 13.64
CA GLU A 36 19.22 -0.25 13.21
C GLU A 36 17.79 -0.30 13.78
N LYS A 37 17.33 0.82 14.35
CA LYS A 37 15.98 0.92 14.90
C LYS A 37 14.93 0.63 13.83
N GLY A 38 13.98 -0.23 14.17
CA GLY A 38 12.91 -0.66 13.25
C GLY A 38 13.39 -1.55 12.10
N TRP A 39 14.64 -2.03 12.09
CA TRP A 39 15.11 -2.99 11.09
C TRP A 39 14.30 -4.29 11.10
N THR A 40 14.04 -4.86 12.28
CA THR A 40 13.25 -6.10 12.43
C THR A 40 11.86 -5.96 11.82
N LEU A 41 11.18 -4.83 12.05
CA LEU A 41 9.87 -4.53 11.46
C LEU A 41 9.97 -4.40 9.94
N ARG A 42 10.93 -3.63 9.42
CA ARG A 42 11.09 -3.45 7.96
C ARG A 42 11.49 -4.75 7.24
N HIS A 43 12.30 -5.58 7.89
CA HIS A 43 12.68 -6.89 7.38
C HIS A 43 11.49 -7.86 7.36
N LEU A 44 10.72 -7.89 8.45
CA LEU A 44 9.47 -8.66 8.51
C LEU A 44 8.48 -8.20 7.43
N ALA A 45 8.29 -6.89 7.27
CA ALA A 45 7.45 -6.32 6.22
C ALA A 45 7.92 -6.71 4.82
N SER A 46 9.23 -6.78 4.58
CA SER A 46 9.78 -7.24 3.30
C SER A 46 9.46 -8.71 3.03
N ILE A 47 9.69 -9.59 4.01
CA ILE A 47 9.42 -11.03 3.86
C ILE A 47 7.92 -11.26 3.61
N MET A 48 7.06 -10.70 4.47
CA MET A 48 5.61 -10.85 4.35
C MET A 48 5.07 -10.22 3.06
N GLY A 49 5.52 -9.02 2.72
CA GLY A 49 5.09 -8.31 1.51
C GLY A 49 5.50 -9.03 0.23
N ARG A 50 6.72 -9.58 0.18
CA ARG A 50 7.19 -10.39 -0.96
C ARG A 50 6.41 -11.68 -1.08
N ALA A 51 6.23 -12.44 0.01
CA ALA A 51 5.44 -13.66 0.01
C ALA A 51 4.00 -13.39 -0.43
N GLY A 52 3.37 -12.32 0.10
CA GLY A 52 2.04 -11.89 -0.29
C GLY A 52 1.93 -11.54 -1.79
N CYS A 53 2.90 -10.81 -2.32
CA CYS A 53 2.94 -10.48 -3.76
C CYS A 53 3.12 -11.73 -4.63
N VAL A 54 3.98 -12.69 -4.25
CA VAL A 54 4.15 -13.95 -4.99
C VAL A 54 2.84 -14.73 -5.06
N LEU A 55 2.12 -14.82 -3.94
CA LEU A 55 0.81 -15.50 -3.89
C LEU A 55 -0.24 -14.77 -4.73
N ALA A 56 -0.25 -13.44 -4.73
CA ALA A 56 -1.15 -12.65 -5.58
C ALA A 56 -0.83 -12.81 -7.08
N ILE A 57 0.45 -12.93 -7.44
CA ILE A 57 0.87 -13.27 -8.82
C ILE A 57 0.40 -14.69 -9.18
N ALA A 58 0.63 -15.66 -8.30
CA ALA A 58 0.19 -17.05 -8.51
C ALA A 58 -1.33 -17.14 -8.66
N GLN A 59 -2.08 -16.37 -7.89
CA GLN A 59 -3.52 -16.22 -8.01
C GLN A 59 -3.91 -15.69 -9.40
N CYS A 60 -3.28 -14.60 -9.85
CA CYS A 60 -3.54 -14.02 -11.17
C CYS A 60 -3.27 -15.05 -12.30
N VAL A 61 -2.16 -15.78 -12.21
CA VAL A 61 -1.81 -16.85 -13.15
C VAL A 61 -2.84 -17.98 -13.13
N THR A 62 -3.30 -18.40 -11.95
CA THR A 62 -4.31 -19.45 -11.81
C THR A 62 -5.63 -19.04 -12.46
N VAL A 63 -6.05 -17.78 -12.29
CA VAL A 63 -7.24 -17.24 -12.97
C VAL A 63 -7.07 -17.23 -14.49
N LEU A 64 -5.89 -16.83 -15.00
CA LEU A 64 -5.60 -16.84 -16.43
C LEU A 64 -5.63 -18.25 -17.02
N ILE A 65 -5.08 -19.25 -16.31
CA ILE A 65 -5.16 -20.66 -16.70
C ILE A 65 -6.62 -21.11 -16.75
N GLY A 66 -7.42 -20.78 -15.71
CA GLY A 66 -8.85 -21.07 -15.70
C GLY A 66 -9.59 -20.44 -16.88
N ALA A 67 -9.28 -19.20 -17.22
CA ALA A 67 -9.85 -18.50 -18.38
C ALA A 67 -9.49 -19.19 -19.71
N ALA A 68 -8.24 -19.65 -19.85
CA ALA A 68 -7.79 -20.36 -21.05
C ALA A 68 -8.51 -21.72 -21.20
N VAL A 69 -8.71 -22.45 -20.10
CA VAL A 69 -9.48 -23.72 -20.10
C VAL A 69 -10.94 -23.49 -20.51
N LEU A 70 -11.52 -22.35 -20.16
CA LEU A 70 -12.89 -21.99 -20.51
C LEU A 70 -13.07 -21.51 -21.97
N PHE A 71 -12.01 -21.31 -22.75
CA PHE A 71 -12.12 -20.72 -24.07
C PHE A 71 -13.01 -21.54 -25.03
N GLY A 72 -12.79 -22.86 -25.10
CA GLY A 72 -13.62 -23.77 -25.91
C GLY A 72 -15.08 -23.79 -25.46
N PRO A 73 -15.38 -24.05 -24.18
CA PRO A 73 -16.74 -23.98 -23.63
C PRO A 73 -17.43 -22.62 -23.85
N ALA A 74 -16.70 -21.51 -23.77
CA ALA A 74 -17.23 -20.18 -24.02
C ALA A 74 -17.65 -19.99 -25.50
N ILE A 75 -16.88 -20.52 -26.46
CA ILE A 75 -17.27 -20.52 -27.88
C ILE A 75 -18.52 -21.38 -28.10
N ALA A 76 -18.61 -22.54 -27.45
CA ALA A 76 -19.79 -23.40 -27.52
C ALA A 76 -21.04 -22.71 -26.95
N PHE A 77 -20.88 -21.95 -25.87
CA PHE A 77 -21.93 -21.11 -25.28
C PHE A 77 -22.38 -20.00 -26.24
N LEU A 78 -21.44 -19.22 -26.77
CA LEU A 78 -21.73 -18.08 -27.66
C LEU A 78 -22.32 -18.52 -29.01
N SER A 79 -21.92 -19.68 -29.53
CA SER A 79 -22.49 -20.27 -30.74
C SER A 79 -23.86 -20.91 -30.52
N GLY A 80 -24.34 -21.00 -29.26
CA GLY A 80 -25.60 -21.62 -28.91
C GLY A 80 -25.61 -23.16 -28.96
N THR A 81 -24.46 -23.79 -29.22
CA THR A 81 -24.34 -25.25 -29.34
C THR A 81 -24.36 -25.96 -27.98
N ASN A 82 -23.91 -25.28 -26.92
CA ASN A 82 -24.09 -25.72 -25.54
C ASN A 82 -24.29 -24.52 -24.60
N ARG A 83 -25.53 -24.28 -24.16
CA ARG A 83 -25.86 -23.18 -23.24
C ARG A 83 -25.55 -23.46 -21.77
N ASN A 84 -25.25 -24.72 -21.42
CA ASN A 84 -24.94 -25.16 -20.06
C ASN A 84 -23.60 -25.92 -20.04
N PRO A 85 -22.46 -25.23 -20.23
CA PRO A 85 -21.15 -25.88 -20.16
C PRO A 85 -20.88 -26.44 -18.76
N ASP A 86 -20.24 -27.62 -18.69
CA ASP A 86 -19.77 -28.16 -17.40
C ASP A 86 -18.61 -27.32 -16.88
N LEU A 87 -18.85 -26.63 -15.76
CA LEU A 87 -17.87 -25.75 -15.10
C LEU A 87 -17.12 -26.46 -13.96
N SER A 88 -17.40 -27.75 -13.70
CA SER A 88 -16.81 -28.51 -12.59
C SER A 88 -15.27 -28.48 -12.58
N PRO A 89 -14.56 -28.62 -13.72
CA PRO A 89 -13.09 -28.55 -13.73
C PRO A 89 -12.53 -27.18 -13.33
N VAL A 90 -13.30 -26.11 -13.54
CA VAL A 90 -12.89 -24.73 -13.27
C VAL A 90 -13.27 -24.30 -11.86
N ALA A 91 -14.28 -24.93 -11.26
CA ALA A 91 -14.65 -24.70 -9.87
C ALA A 91 -13.45 -24.93 -8.92
N THR A 92 -12.68 -26.01 -9.11
CA THR A 92 -11.47 -26.28 -8.32
C THR A 92 -10.40 -25.19 -8.48
N LEU A 93 -10.16 -24.73 -9.71
CA LEU A 93 -9.21 -23.64 -9.99
C LEU A 93 -9.64 -22.32 -9.34
N VAL A 94 -10.94 -22.02 -9.36
CA VAL A 94 -11.52 -20.83 -8.70
C VAL A 94 -11.34 -20.90 -7.18
N THR A 95 -11.54 -22.07 -6.57
CA THR A 95 -11.28 -22.26 -5.13
C THR A 95 -9.81 -22.01 -4.79
N VAL A 96 -8.89 -22.63 -5.53
CA VAL A 96 -7.44 -22.44 -5.34
C VAL A 96 -7.05 -20.97 -5.51
N ALA A 97 -7.52 -20.31 -6.59
CA ALA A 97 -7.28 -18.89 -6.82
C ALA A 97 -7.84 -18.03 -5.69
N GLY A 98 -9.04 -18.34 -5.18
CA GLY A 98 -9.65 -17.64 -4.06
C GLY A 98 -8.85 -17.77 -2.76
N THR A 99 -8.30 -18.95 -2.47
CA THR A 99 -7.43 -19.19 -1.32
C THR A 99 -6.10 -18.44 -1.45
N LEU A 100 -5.47 -18.48 -2.63
CA LEU A 100 -4.23 -17.74 -2.90
C LEU A 100 -4.43 -16.23 -2.75
N ASP A 101 -5.57 -15.69 -3.18
CA ASP A 101 -5.90 -14.27 -3.00
C ASP A 101 -5.99 -13.89 -1.51
N LEU A 102 -6.72 -14.68 -0.72
CA LEU A 102 -6.92 -14.43 0.71
C LEU A 102 -5.60 -14.48 1.49
N ILE A 103 -4.76 -15.50 1.22
CA ILE A 103 -3.45 -15.61 1.88
C ILE A 103 -2.51 -14.52 1.38
N GLY A 104 -2.49 -14.26 0.07
CA GLY A 104 -1.63 -13.25 -0.54
C GLY A 104 -1.89 -11.84 -0.01
N LEU A 105 -3.14 -11.39 -0.04
CA LEU A 105 -3.55 -10.11 0.52
C LEU A 105 -3.50 -10.10 2.05
N GLY A 106 -3.76 -11.24 2.69
CA GLY A 106 -3.65 -11.43 4.13
C GLY A 106 -2.22 -11.32 4.66
N LEU A 107 -1.20 -11.56 3.83
CA LEU A 107 0.21 -11.27 4.14
C LEU A 107 0.59 -9.85 3.75
N LEU A 108 0.04 -9.32 2.65
CA LEU A 108 0.32 -7.97 2.17
C LEU A 108 -0.19 -6.90 3.13
N ALA A 109 -1.40 -7.05 3.66
CA ALA A 109 -2.00 -6.11 4.62
C ALA A 109 -1.13 -5.86 5.88
N PRO A 110 -0.78 -6.89 6.68
CA PRO A 110 0.09 -6.71 7.83
C PRO A 110 1.49 -6.26 7.42
N ALA A 111 2.02 -6.68 6.27
CA ALA A 111 3.29 -6.16 5.77
C ALA A 111 3.27 -4.63 5.60
N LEU A 112 2.18 -4.06 5.10
CA LEU A 112 2.01 -2.62 4.95
C LEU A 112 1.89 -1.89 6.30
N ILE A 113 1.21 -2.49 7.27
CA ILE A 113 1.10 -1.95 8.64
C ILE A 113 2.48 -1.93 9.31
N VAL A 114 3.18 -3.06 9.27
CA VAL A 114 4.52 -3.20 9.84
C VAL A 114 5.53 -2.31 9.11
N LEU A 115 5.38 -2.12 7.80
CA LEU A 115 6.19 -1.18 7.03
C LEU A 115 6.02 0.26 7.53
N GLY A 116 4.77 0.69 7.77
CA GLY A 116 4.49 2.03 8.31
C GLY A 116 5.05 2.21 9.72
N ALA A 117 4.86 1.21 10.60
CA ALA A 117 5.44 1.22 11.94
C ALA A 117 6.98 1.26 11.92
N GLY A 118 7.60 0.45 11.05
CA GLY A 118 9.05 0.45 10.85
C GLY A 118 9.57 1.77 10.24
N ALA A 119 8.79 2.42 9.38
CA ALA A 119 9.13 3.71 8.81
C ALA A 119 9.09 4.85 9.83
N MET A 120 8.24 4.80 10.85
CA MET A 120 8.24 5.79 11.94
C MET A 120 9.54 5.76 12.77
N LEU A 121 10.21 4.60 12.81
CA LEU A 121 11.44 4.40 13.58
C LEU A 121 12.70 4.74 12.78
N LEU A 122 12.57 4.97 11.47
CA LEU A 122 13.67 5.35 10.61
C LEU A 122 14.16 6.75 10.93
N ARG A 123 15.45 6.84 11.26
CA ARG A 123 16.18 8.11 11.38
C ARG A 123 17.38 8.06 10.45
N ARG A 124 17.53 9.06 9.59
CA ARG A 124 18.69 9.18 8.70
C ARG A 124 19.35 10.53 8.91
N ARG A 125 20.66 10.56 9.12
CA ARG A 125 21.40 11.83 9.12
C ARG A 125 21.74 12.22 7.69
N ASP A 126 21.45 13.47 7.33
CA ASP A 126 21.79 14.02 6.02
C ASP A 126 23.32 14.08 5.88
N PRO A 127 23.91 13.44 4.86
CA PRO A 127 25.36 13.46 4.65
C PRO A 127 25.91 14.86 4.31
N PHE A 128 25.06 15.84 3.98
CA PHE A 128 25.46 17.18 3.59
C PHE A 128 25.12 18.27 4.61
N THR A 129 24.09 18.08 5.44
CA THR A 129 23.63 19.11 6.41
C THR A 129 23.78 18.69 7.87
N ASP A 130 24.21 17.46 8.16
CA ASP A 130 24.27 16.86 9.50
C ASP A 130 22.91 16.77 10.23
N GLU A 131 21.80 17.15 9.59
CA GLU A 131 20.46 17.15 10.17
C GLU A 131 19.84 15.74 10.18
N GLU A 132 19.11 15.41 11.25
CA GLU A 132 18.30 14.18 11.30
C GLU A 132 17.05 14.33 10.42
N VAL A 133 17.01 13.60 9.31
CA VAL A 133 15.81 13.38 8.51
C VAL A 133 15.00 12.24 9.13
N LEU A 134 13.87 12.63 9.72
CA LEU A 134 12.83 11.73 10.23
C LEU A 134 11.72 11.61 9.19
N ILE A 135 11.14 10.42 9.04
CA ILE A 135 9.88 10.30 8.29
C ILE A 135 8.77 10.84 9.19
N PRO A 136 8.01 11.87 8.77
CA PRO A 136 6.93 12.40 9.59
C PRO A 136 5.88 11.33 9.90
N PRO A 137 5.29 11.29 11.11
CA PRO A 137 4.24 10.33 11.46
C PRO A 137 3.05 10.37 10.49
N SER A 138 2.71 11.56 9.98
CA SER A 138 1.68 11.76 8.95
C SER A 138 1.99 11.09 7.61
N THR A 139 3.27 10.86 7.31
CA THR A 139 3.72 10.13 6.11
C THR A 139 3.81 8.63 6.39
N ALA A 140 4.34 8.24 7.55
CA ALA A 140 4.46 6.84 7.95
C ALA A 140 3.11 6.17 8.30
N GLY A 141 2.07 6.95 8.58
CA GLY A 141 0.70 6.45 8.73
C GLY A 141 0.06 5.99 7.42
N LEU A 142 0.57 6.44 6.25
CA LEU A 142 -0.03 6.10 4.95
C LEU A 142 0.08 4.61 4.60
N PRO A 143 1.24 3.92 4.77
CA PRO A 143 1.29 2.46 4.65
C PRO A 143 0.36 1.73 5.61
N MET A 144 0.22 2.21 6.86
CA MET A 144 -0.67 1.58 7.84
C MET A 144 -2.13 1.69 7.41
N ALA A 145 -2.55 2.88 6.98
CA ALA A 145 -3.88 3.10 6.41
C ALA A 145 -4.11 2.23 5.18
N SER A 146 -3.12 2.11 4.29
CA SER A 146 -3.20 1.19 3.15
C SER A 146 -3.39 -0.26 3.59
N GLY A 147 -2.68 -0.73 4.61
CA GLY A 147 -2.84 -2.09 5.14
C GLY A 147 -4.24 -2.33 5.70
N LEU A 148 -4.77 -1.38 6.47
CA LEU A 148 -6.14 -1.44 7.00
C LEU A 148 -7.20 -1.46 5.88
N LEU A 149 -7.00 -0.69 4.82
CA LEU A 149 -7.89 -0.68 3.66
C LEU A 149 -7.85 -2.00 2.88
N VAL A 150 -6.69 -2.67 2.81
CA VAL A 150 -6.57 -4.03 2.26
C VAL A 150 -7.30 -5.04 3.16
N ILE A 151 -7.22 -4.91 4.49
CA ILE A 151 -8.02 -5.74 5.42
C ILE A 151 -9.51 -5.53 5.16
N LEU A 152 -9.95 -4.29 5.00
CA LEU A 152 -11.34 -3.98 4.68
C LEU A 152 -11.76 -4.64 3.35
N TRP A 153 -10.92 -4.58 2.31
CA TRP A 153 -11.16 -5.33 1.07
C TRP A 153 -11.34 -6.83 1.31
N ILE A 154 -10.45 -7.44 2.10
CA ILE A 154 -10.53 -8.88 2.43
C ILE A 154 -11.84 -9.20 3.15
N LEU A 155 -12.24 -8.39 4.15
CA LEU A 155 -13.48 -8.59 4.90
C LEU A 155 -14.71 -8.44 3.99
N LEU A 156 -14.78 -7.39 3.19
CA LEU A 156 -15.89 -7.14 2.26
C LEU A 156 -16.01 -8.26 1.21
N THR A 157 -14.88 -8.74 0.70
CA THR A 157 -14.87 -9.84 -0.27
C THR A 157 -15.06 -11.21 0.38
N ALA A 158 -14.76 -11.39 1.67
CA ALA A 158 -15.07 -12.62 2.40
C ALA A 158 -16.57 -12.83 2.55
N VAL A 159 -17.34 -11.76 2.80
CA VAL A 159 -18.82 -11.81 2.77
C VAL A 159 -19.30 -12.32 1.41
N TRP A 160 -18.70 -11.81 0.33
CA TRP A 160 -19.01 -12.21 -1.04
C TRP A 160 -18.64 -13.67 -1.38
N ARG A 161 -17.54 -14.19 -0.82
CA ARG A 161 -17.01 -15.53 -1.12
C ARG A 161 -17.54 -16.64 -0.23
N VAL A 162 -17.96 -16.31 0.99
CA VAL A 162 -18.27 -17.31 2.02
C VAL A 162 -19.70 -17.16 2.52
N VAL A 163 -20.09 -15.95 2.93
CA VAL A 163 -21.39 -15.72 3.59
C VAL A 163 -22.53 -15.85 2.60
N TYR A 164 -22.53 -15.08 1.51
CA TYR A 164 -23.63 -15.12 0.54
C TYR A 164 -23.77 -16.47 -0.20
N PRO A 165 -22.68 -17.15 -0.59
CA PRO A 165 -22.81 -18.47 -1.18
C PRO A 165 -23.41 -19.51 -0.23
N ALA A 166 -23.11 -19.41 1.07
CA ALA A 166 -23.71 -20.26 2.09
C ALA A 166 -25.20 -19.98 2.27
N GLU A 167 -25.61 -18.71 2.28
CA GLU A 167 -27.03 -18.31 2.40
C GLU A 167 -27.87 -18.73 1.20
N ALA A 168 -27.33 -18.61 -0.01
CA ALA A 168 -28.07 -18.87 -1.24
C ALA A 168 -27.93 -20.31 -1.79
N ALA A 169 -27.12 -21.15 -1.14
CA ALA A 169 -26.73 -22.48 -1.63
C ALA A 169 -26.25 -22.48 -3.10
N LYS A 170 -25.70 -21.36 -3.58
CA LYS A 170 -25.25 -21.13 -4.96
C LYS A 170 -23.96 -20.32 -4.95
N SER A 171 -23.02 -20.65 -5.83
CA SER A 171 -21.79 -19.86 -5.96
C SER A 171 -22.05 -18.51 -6.66
N PRO A 172 -21.23 -17.47 -6.42
CA PRO A 172 -21.37 -16.19 -7.11
C PRO A 172 -21.22 -16.31 -8.63
N ALA A 173 -20.38 -17.25 -9.08
CA ALA A 173 -20.20 -17.56 -10.49
C ALA A 173 -21.49 -18.09 -11.11
N VAL A 174 -22.17 -19.03 -10.44
CA VAL A 174 -23.46 -19.57 -10.90
C VAL A 174 -24.52 -18.47 -10.94
N MET A 175 -24.59 -17.59 -9.94
CA MET A 175 -25.55 -16.48 -9.96
C MET A 175 -25.32 -15.50 -11.12
N LEU A 176 -24.05 -15.21 -11.44
CA LEU A 176 -23.70 -14.36 -12.58
C LEU A 176 -23.97 -15.04 -13.92
N THR A 177 -23.76 -16.36 -14.01
CA THR A 177 -24.12 -17.16 -15.20
C THR A 177 -25.63 -17.23 -15.38
N ASP A 178 -26.39 -17.49 -14.31
CA ASP A 178 -27.86 -17.47 -14.32
C ASP A 178 -28.35 -16.11 -14.83
N PHE A 179 -27.83 -15.00 -14.28
CA PHE A 179 -28.14 -13.65 -14.76
C PHE A 179 -27.79 -13.45 -16.23
N ALA A 180 -26.64 -13.93 -16.69
CA ALA A 180 -26.22 -13.80 -18.09
C ALA A 180 -27.15 -14.55 -19.07
N ILE A 181 -27.82 -15.61 -18.59
CA ILE A 181 -28.73 -16.44 -19.39
C ILE A 181 -30.16 -15.90 -19.34
N THR A 182 -30.65 -15.55 -18.15
CA THR A 182 -32.07 -15.23 -17.92
C THR A 182 -32.34 -13.73 -17.86
N GLY A 183 -31.31 -12.91 -17.66
CA GLY A 183 -31.43 -11.47 -17.41
C GLY A 183 -32.05 -11.12 -16.06
N THR A 184 -32.32 -12.12 -15.22
CA THR A 184 -32.96 -11.94 -13.91
C THR A 184 -31.93 -12.02 -12.81
N ALA A 185 -31.71 -10.91 -12.11
CA ALA A 185 -30.81 -10.85 -10.96
C ALA A 185 -31.60 -11.11 -9.67
N PRO A 186 -31.25 -12.11 -8.84
CA PRO A 186 -31.83 -12.23 -7.51
C PRO A 186 -31.41 -11.01 -6.66
N ALA A 187 -32.24 -10.59 -5.71
CA ALA A 187 -31.97 -9.42 -4.88
C ALA A 187 -30.59 -9.48 -4.19
N LEU A 188 -30.17 -10.68 -3.79
CA LEU A 188 -28.86 -10.93 -3.20
C LEU A 188 -27.70 -10.56 -4.14
N LEU A 189 -27.85 -10.82 -5.45
CA LEU A 189 -26.83 -10.49 -6.46
C LEU A 189 -26.60 -8.97 -6.56
N GLY A 190 -27.66 -8.17 -6.42
CA GLY A 190 -27.54 -6.71 -6.36
C GLY A 190 -26.71 -6.23 -5.17
N VAL A 191 -26.99 -6.76 -3.97
CA VAL A 191 -26.21 -6.43 -2.76
C VAL A 191 -24.76 -6.88 -2.90
N MET A 192 -24.53 -8.07 -3.48
CA MET A 192 -23.20 -8.58 -3.79
C MET A 192 -22.42 -7.67 -4.74
N MET A 193 -23.06 -7.14 -5.79
CA MET A 193 -22.43 -6.20 -6.72
C MET A 193 -22.08 -4.87 -6.06
N ALA A 194 -22.95 -4.34 -5.21
CA ALA A 194 -22.68 -3.10 -4.45
C ALA A 194 -21.47 -3.27 -3.53
N LEU A 195 -21.40 -4.37 -2.77
CA LEU A 195 -20.25 -4.70 -1.92
C LEU A 195 -18.96 -4.85 -2.72
N TRP A 196 -19.03 -5.42 -3.92
CA TRP A 196 -17.85 -5.56 -4.80
C TRP A 196 -17.30 -4.20 -5.25
N ILE A 197 -18.18 -3.24 -5.54
CA ILE A 197 -17.79 -1.85 -5.83
C ILE A 197 -17.14 -1.20 -4.61
N VAL A 198 -17.77 -1.30 -3.43
CA VAL A 198 -17.24 -0.71 -2.18
C VAL A 198 -15.86 -1.28 -1.86
N ALA A 199 -15.71 -2.59 -2.01
CA ALA A 199 -14.42 -3.23 -1.88
C ALA A 199 -13.42 -2.60 -2.89
N ALA A 200 -13.78 -2.47 -4.17
CA ALA A 200 -12.84 -2.00 -5.19
C ALA A 200 -12.38 -0.56 -4.92
N ILE A 201 -13.26 0.26 -4.34
CA ILE A 201 -12.94 1.59 -3.82
C ILE A 201 -11.94 1.52 -2.66
N ALA A 202 -12.13 0.62 -1.70
CA ALA A 202 -11.18 0.43 -0.60
C ALA A 202 -9.78 0.05 -1.10
N LEU A 203 -9.69 -0.84 -2.09
CA LEU A 203 -8.41 -1.23 -2.70
C LEU A 203 -7.77 -0.07 -3.48
N LEU A 204 -8.56 0.73 -4.19
CA LEU A 204 -8.08 1.97 -4.83
C LEU A 204 -7.55 2.95 -3.79
N ALA A 205 -8.28 3.20 -2.71
CA ALA A 205 -7.86 4.08 -1.62
C ALA A 205 -6.53 3.60 -1.00
N ALA A 206 -6.36 2.28 -0.81
CA ALA A 206 -5.10 1.70 -0.36
C ALA A 206 -3.94 2.05 -1.29
N SER A 207 -4.14 1.88 -2.60
CA SER A 207 -3.12 2.23 -3.60
C SER A 207 -2.78 3.72 -3.65
N VAL A 208 -3.76 4.60 -3.41
CA VAL A 208 -3.55 6.05 -3.29
C VAL A 208 -2.68 6.35 -2.07
N CYS A 209 -2.97 5.74 -0.92
CA CYS A 209 -2.16 5.88 0.29
C CYS A 209 -0.69 5.49 0.04
N LEU A 210 -0.42 4.37 -0.63
CA LEU A 210 0.96 3.97 -0.95
C LEU A 210 1.63 4.90 -1.96
N ARG A 211 0.90 5.43 -2.94
CA ARG A 211 1.45 6.40 -3.88
C ARG A 211 1.81 7.71 -3.17
N LEU A 212 0.95 8.18 -2.26
CA LEU A 212 1.22 9.35 -1.44
C LEU A 212 2.41 9.13 -0.51
N PHE A 213 2.54 7.94 0.08
CA PHE A 213 3.70 7.58 0.89
C PHE A 213 4.99 7.72 0.07
N VAL A 214 5.08 7.07 -1.09
CA VAL A 214 6.28 7.13 -1.95
C VAL A 214 6.60 8.56 -2.40
N ARG A 215 5.58 9.38 -2.69
CA ARG A 215 5.76 10.79 -3.06
C ARG A 215 6.22 11.69 -1.91
N ARG A 216 5.82 11.38 -0.67
CA ARG A 216 6.18 12.14 0.53
C ARG A 216 7.45 11.64 1.20
N LEU A 217 8.01 10.52 0.75
CA LEU A 217 9.32 10.07 1.21
C LEU A 217 10.38 11.11 0.81
N PRO A 218 11.23 11.55 1.75
CA PRO A 218 12.32 12.46 1.41
C PRO A 218 13.21 11.82 0.35
N SER A 219 13.53 12.56 -0.73
CA SER A 219 14.42 12.10 -1.82
C SER A 219 15.80 11.64 -1.31
N LYS A 220 16.18 12.10 -0.12
CA LYS A 220 17.41 11.75 0.60
C LYS A 220 17.33 10.43 1.35
N VAL A 221 16.16 9.81 1.53
CA VAL A 221 15.97 8.49 2.18
C VAL A 221 15.94 7.37 1.14
N PHE A 222 15.53 7.67 -0.10
CA PHE A 222 15.35 6.68 -1.15
C PHE A 222 16.00 7.15 -2.46
N SER A 223 16.92 6.37 -3.03
CA SER A 223 17.51 6.69 -4.34
C SER A 223 16.41 6.81 -5.39
N PRO A 224 16.36 7.91 -6.15
CA PRO A 224 15.35 8.15 -7.17
C PRO A 224 15.74 7.41 -8.45
N ARG A 225 15.97 6.09 -8.38
CA ARG A 225 15.68 5.33 -9.60
C ARG A 225 14.20 5.56 -9.84
N PRO A 226 13.78 6.04 -11.02
CA PRO A 226 12.38 6.28 -11.28
C PRO A 226 11.69 4.92 -11.17
N LEU A 227 11.12 4.68 -10.00
CA LEU A 227 10.05 3.72 -9.79
C LEU A 227 8.97 4.22 -10.74
N LYS A 228 9.01 3.73 -11.99
CA LYS A 228 7.99 3.94 -13.02
C LYS A 228 6.60 3.84 -12.36
N PRO A 229 5.61 4.61 -12.89
CA PRO A 229 4.33 4.87 -12.24
C PRO A 229 3.83 3.60 -11.57
N SER A 230 3.46 3.72 -10.28
CA SER A 230 3.02 2.61 -9.45
C SER A 230 1.89 1.87 -10.16
N SER A 231 2.24 0.80 -10.89
CA SER A 231 1.32 0.01 -11.71
C SER A 231 0.17 -0.54 -10.90
N TRP A 232 0.33 -0.60 -9.57
CA TRP A 232 -0.73 -0.94 -8.64
C TRP A 232 -1.88 0.06 -8.59
N LEU A 233 -1.63 1.37 -8.69
CA LEU A 233 -2.71 2.36 -8.75
C LEU A 233 -3.43 2.34 -10.10
N ASP A 234 -2.69 2.19 -11.20
CA ASP A 234 -3.30 2.07 -12.53
C ASP A 234 -4.14 0.77 -12.61
N PHE A 235 -3.61 -0.32 -12.03
CA PHE A 235 -4.34 -1.57 -11.84
C PHE A 235 -5.61 -1.40 -11.02
N THR A 236 -5.58 -0.75 -9.85
CA THR A 236 -6.77 -0.60 -8.99
C THR A 236 -7.82 0.32 -9.61
N ILE A 237 -7.41 1.38 -10.32
CA ILE A 237 -8.32 2.23 -11.11
C ILE A 237 -9.00 1.39 -12.19
N PHE A 238 -8.21 0.67 -13.00
CA PHE A 238 -8.77 -0.13 -14.08
C PHE A 238 -9.66 -1.26 -13.53
N ASN A 239 -9.25 -1.89 -12.43
CA ASN A 239 -10.05 -2.88 -11.70
C ASN A 239 -11.39 -2.31 -11.23
N LEU A 240 -11.41 -1.09 -10.67
CA LEU A 240 -12.64 -0.42 -10.23
C LEU A 240 -13.57 -0.11 -11.41
N VAL A 241 -13.04 0.47 -12.50
CA VAL A 241 -13.84 0.79 -13.70
C VAL A 241 -14.49 -0.47 -14.26
N ILE A 242 -13.74 -1.55 -14.40
CA ILE A 242 -14.28 -2.82 -14.88
C ILE A 242 -15.25 -3.44 -13.87
N THR A 243 -15.01 -3.34 -12.55
CA THR A 243 -15.98 -3.78 -11.52
C THR A 243 -17.32 -3.06 -11.69
N ILE A 244 -17.29 -1.73 -11.83
CA ILE A 244 -18.50 -0.92 -12.02
C ILE A 244 -19.21 -1.32 -13.31
N GLY A 245 -18.45 -1.52 -14.39
CA GLY A 245 -18.99 -1.99 -15.68
C GLY A 245 -19.74 -3.32 -15.56
N VAL A 246 -19.18 -4.31 -14.85
CA VAL A 246 -19.86 -5.59 -14.59
C VAL A 246 -21.08 -5.40 -13.67
N ALA A 247 -20.91 -4.64 -12.59
CA ALA A 247 -21.92 -4.47 -11.54
C ALA A 247 -23.15 -3.66 -11.98
N ALA A 248 -23.01 -2.76 -12.96
CA ALA A 248 -24.09 -1.90 -13.43
C ALA A 248 -25.31 -2.67 -13.97
N PHE A 249 -25.08 -3.86 -14.55
CA PHE A 249 -26.17 -4.66 -15.13
C PHE A 249 -26.97 -5.41 -14.06
N PRO A 250 -26.38 -6.21 -13.14
CA PRO A 250 -27.16 -6.85 -12.08
C PRO A 250 -27.77 -5.87 -11.07
N LEU A 251 -27.22 -4.65 -10.96
CA LEU A 251 -27.82 -3.56 -10.16
C LEU A 251 -29.00 -2.87 -10.85
N GLY A 252 -29.26 -3.16 -12.13
CA GLY A 252 -30.35 -2.55 -12.89
C GLY A 252 -30.08 -1.09 -13.30
N TRP A 253 -28.84 -0.61 -13.22
CA TRP A 253 -28.48 0.73 -13.71
C TRP A 253 -28.50 0.80 -15.24
N VAL A 254 -28.26 -0.34 -15.90
CA VAL A 254 -28.34 -0.51 -17.35
C VAL A 254 -29.31 -1.66 -17.64
N GLY A 255 -30.27 -1.41 -18.53
CA GLY A 255 -31.20 -2.46 -18.98
C GLY A 255 -30.44 -3.59 -19.67
N TYR A 256 -30.75 -4.84 -19.32
CA TYR A 256 -30.10 -6.02 -19.86
C TYR A 256 -31.09 -6.86 -20.66
N ASP A 257 -30.78 -7.10 -21.94
CA ASP A 257 -31.55 -7.97 -22.82
C ASP A 257 -30.76 -9.26 -23.08
N THR A 258 -31.44 -10.41 -23.13
CA THR A 258 -30.79 -11.72 -23.31
C THR A 258 -30.72 -12.18 -24.77
N VAL A 259 -31.04 -11.29 -25.70
CA VAL A 259 -31.28 -11.60 -27.12
C VAL A 259 -30.06 -11.34 -28.00
N GLY A 260 -28.87 -11.23 -27.40
CA GLY A 260 -27.63 -10.89 -28.11
C GLY A 260 -27.49 -9.40 -28.40
N GLY A 261 -28.23 -8.54 -27.70
CA GLY A 261 -28.18 -7.10 -27.91
C GLY A 261 -26.88 -6.45 -27.41
N PRO A 262 -26.70 -5.15 -27.69
CA PRO A 262 -25.51 -4.40 -27.29
C PRO A 262 -25.22 -4.45 -25.79
N ALA A 263 -26.26 -4.51 -24.94
CA ALA A 263 -26.13 -4.57 -23.49
C ALA A 263 -25.53 -5.92 -23.03
N GLN A 264 -25.98 -7.03 -23.61
CA GLN A 264 -25.40 -8.35 -23.35
C GLN A 264 -23.94 -8.43 -23.78
N ILE A 265 -23.61 -7.90 -24.96
CA ILE A 265 -22.23 -7.87 -25.47
C ILE A 265 -21.34 -7.04 -24.54
N ALA A 266 -21.82 -5.86 -24.10
CA ALA A 266 -21.07 -5.00 -23.18
C ALA A 266 -20.82 -5.69 -21.83
N PHE A 267 -21.85 -6.29 -21.22
CA PHE A 267 -21.71 -7.03 -19.96
C PHE A 267 -20.71 -8.17 -20.08
N LEU A 268 -20.83 -9.02 -21.11
CA LEU A 268 -19.93 -10.15 -21.33
C LEU A 268 -18.50 -9.67 -21.62
N THR A 269 -18.33 -8.54 -22.30
CA THR A 269 -17.02 -7.94 -22.57
C THR A 269 -16.38 -7.43 -21.28
N PHE A 270 -17.13 -6.75 -20.41
CA PHE A 270 -16.62 -6.32 -19.10
C PHE A 270 -16.25 -7.53 -18.24
N LEU A 271 -17.09 -8.57 -18.21
CA LEU A 271 -16.83 -9.79 -17.46
C LEU A 271 -15.59 -10.52 -17.99
N ALA A 272 -15.45 -10.65 -19.31
CA ALA A 272 -14.27 -11.22 -19.94
C ALA A 272 -13.00 -10.42 -19.61
N THR A 273 -13.08 -9.09 -19.68
CA THR A 273 -11.97 -8.18 -19.31
C THR A 273 -11.58 -8.37 -17.84
N LYS A 274 -12.57 -8.56 -16.96
CA LYS A 274 -12.36 -8.79 -15.53
C LYS A 274 -11.65 -10.10 -15.22
N ILE A 275 -11.85 -11.13 -16.04
CA ILE A 275 -11.29 -12.48 -15.83
C ILE A 275 -9.96 -12.65 -16.57
N THR A 276 -9.68 -11.86 -17.61
CA THR A 276 -8.48 -12.02 -18.45
C THR A 276 -7.50 -10.86 -18.32
N VAL A 277 -7.91 -9.64 -18.68
CA VAL A 277 -7.02 -8.48 -18.73
C VAL A 277 -6.66 -7.99 -17.32
N ILE A 278 -7.62 -7.98 -16.39
CA ILE A 278 -7.37 -7.53 -15.01
C ILE A 278 -6.32 -8.40 -14.31
N PRO A 279 -6.41 -9.75 -14.30
CA PRO A 279 -5.36 -10.59 -13.70
C PRO A 279 -4.00 -10.42 -14.37
N LEU A 280 -3.95 -10.22 -15.69
CA LEU A 280 -2.69 -9.96 -16.40
C LEU A 280 -2.03 -8.67 -15.89
N ILE A 281 -2.77 -7.57 -15.84
CA ILE A 281 -2.28 -6.29 -15.30
C ILE A 281 -1.95 -6.43 -13.81
N GLY A 282 -2.76 -7.17 -13.07
CA GLY A 282 -2.57 -7.49 -11.65
C GLY A 282 -1.23 -8.18 -11.40
N ALA A 283 -0.88 -9.19 -12.20
CA ALA A 283 0.41 -9.89 -12.08
C ALA A 283 1.59 -8.92 -12.24
N PHE A 284 1.56 -8.02 -13.22
CA PHE A 284 2.60 -6.98 -13.38
C PHE A 284 2.59 -5.96 -12.24
N ALA A 285 1.42 -5.63 -11.70
CA ALA A 285 1.28 -4.73 -10.57
C ALA A 285 1.87 -5.30 -9.28
N TYR A 286 1.55 -6.56 -8.97
CA TYR A 286 2.12 -7.27 -7.82
C TYR A 286 3.60 -7.58 -8.00
N TRP A 287 4.07 -7.81 -9.23
CA TRP A 287 5.50 -7.90 -9.52
C TRP A 287 6.23 -6.59 -9.20
N SER A 288 5.65 -5.44 -9.58
CA SER A 288 6.21 -4.14 -9.20
C SER A 288 6.23 -3.95 -7.68
N LEU A 289 5.15 -4.29 -6.97
CA LEU A 289 5.11 -4.23 -5.51
C LEU A 289 6.15 -5.15 -4.85
N LEU A 290 6.34 -6.36 -5.37
CA LEU A 290 7.34 -7.32 -4.90
C LEU A 290 8.75 -6.70 -4.90
N THR A 291 9.13 -6.04 -6.00
CA THR A 291 10.43 -5.36 -6.10
C THR A 291 10.56 -4.19 -5.12
N ARG A 292 9.45 -3.51 -4.80
CA ARG A 292 9.43 -2.41 -3.82
C ARG A 292 9.58 -2.93 -2.39
N PHE A 293 8.89 -4.01 -2.01
CA PHE A 293 9.07 -4.62 -0.69
C PHE A 293 10.50 -5.10 -0.48
N ASP A 294 11.13 -5.67 -1.51
CA ASP A 294 12.55 -6.04 -1.47
C ASP A 294 13.44 -4.80 -1.23
N ALA A 295 13.20 -3.70 -1.94
CA ALA A 295 13.94 -2.45 -1.75
C ALA A 295 13.71 -1.83 -0.36
N PHE A 296 12.49 -1.85 0.17
CA PHE A 296 12.18 -1.36 1.52
C PHE A 296 12.85 -2.19 2.61
N GLY A 297 12.90 -3.51 2.47
CA GLY A 297 13.64 -4.39 3.39
C GLY A 297 15.15 -4.21 3.34
N LYS A 298 15.67 -3.65 2.23
CA LYS A 298 17.08 -3.36 2.00
C LYS A 298 17.45 -1.90 2.23
N LEU A 299 16.53 -1.06 2.70
CA LEU A 299 16.85 0.28 3.20
C LEU A 299 17.71 0.16 4.46
N ALA A 300 18.97 -0.22 4.33
CA ALA A 300 19.91 -0.22 5.42
C ALA A 300 21.08 0.70 5.06
N LEU A 301 21.47 1.50 6.05
CA LEU A 301 22.74 2.22 6.22
C LEU A 301 22.89 3.66 5.70
N LEU A 302 23.73 4.36 6.48
CA LEU A 302 24.37 5.69 6.32
C LEU A 302 23.56 6.77 7.05
N VAL A 303 23.84 7.13 8.31
CA VAL A 303 25.08 7.70 8.90
C VAL A 303 24.88 7.77 10.45
N PRO A 304 25.94 7.77 11.29
CA PRO A 304 25.84 7.94 12.76
C PRO A 304 24.97 9.14 13.20
N VAL A 305 24.12 8.92 14.19
CA VAL A 305 23.14 9.91 14.70
C VAL A 305 23.69 10.55 15.98
N MET A 306 23.80 11.88 16.03
CA MET A 306 24.14 12.60 17.26
C MET A 306 22.86 12.94 18.01
N LYS A 307 22.72 12.45 19.24
CA LYS A 307 21.62 12.79 20.13
C LYS A 307 22.06 13.79 21.18
N ALA A 308 21.17 14.72 21.49
CA ALA A 308 21.30 15.62 22.63
C ALA A 308 20.29 15.23 23.69
N THR A 309 20.73 14.63 24.80
CA THR A 309 19.85 14.33 25.94
C THR A 309 19.90 15.49 26.94
N PRO A 310 18.76 15.98 27.45
CA PRO A 310 18.78 16.88 28.59
C PRO A 310 19.47 16.17 29.75
N GLN A 311 20.41 16.83 30.43
CA GLN A 311 20.76 16.42 31.79
C GLN A 311 19.51 16.67 32.63
N GLU A 312 18.83 15.59 33.04
CA GLU A 312 18.03 15.68 34.26
C GLU A 312 19.00 16.07 35.36
N ALA A 313 18.84 17.28 35.89
CA ALA A 313 19.59 17.71 37.04
C ALA A 313 19.38 16.67 38.14
N PRO A 314 20.44 16.19 38.83
CA PRO A 314 20.23 15.45 40.06
C PRO A 314 19.34 16.30 40.96
N ALA A 315 18.28 15.68 41.50
CA ALA A 315 17.30 16.34 42.34
C ALA A 315 17.99 16.95 43.57
N GLU A 316 18.32 18.24 43.52
CA GLU A 316 18.65 19.02 44.70
C GLU A 316 17.33 19.49 45.33
N SER A 317 17.06 18.95 46.52
CA SER A 317 16.04 19.45 47.45
C SER A 317 16.44 20.85 47.98
N PRO A 318 15.50 21.64 48.50
CA PRO A 318 15.32 23.05 48.16
C PRO A 318 16.17 24.03 48.98
N ALA A 319 16.55 25.15 48.36
CA ALA A 319 16.94 26.37 49.06
C ALA A 319 16.42 27.62 48.31
N THR A 320 15.38 28.22 48.90
CA THR A 320 14.89 29.62 48.90
C THR A 320 15.03 30.57 47.68
N PRO A 321 14.01 31.41 47.42
CA PRO A 321 13.88 32.19 46.20
C PRO A 321 14.67 33.50 46.26
N VAL A 322 15.36 33.85 45.18
CA VAL A 322 15.78 35.23 44.94
C VAL A 322 15.57 35.58 43.47
N ASP A 323 14.61 36.47 43.27
CA ASP A 323 14.39 37.44 42.20
C ASP A 323 14.51 37.04 40.72
N ALA A 324 13.34 37.07 40.08
CA ALA A 324 13.16 37.26 38.65
C ALA A 324 13.70 38.63 38.21
N PRO A 325 14.08 38.75 36.93
CA PRO A 325 13.25 39.60 36.09
C PRO A 325 12.79 38.89 34.81
N ALA A 326 11.53 39.18 34.44
CA ALA A 326 10.94 38.85 33.14
C ALA A 326 11.06 40.05 32.18
N PRO A 327 10.50 39.98 30.97
CA PRO A 327 11.16 39.64 29.72
C PRO A 327 11.27 40.87 28.78
N THR A 328 12.08 40.80 27.72
CA THR A 328 11.90 41.70 26.58
C THR A 328 11.70 40.90 25.30
N ASP A 329 10.49 41.07 24.77
CA ASP A 329 10.06 40.75 23.42
C ASP A 329 11.07 41.26 22.38
N TYR A 330 11.41 40.40 21.43
CA TYR A 330 11.58 40.83 20.04
C TYR A 330 10.89 39.83 19.13
N SER A 331 9.83 40.33 18.51
CA SER A 331 9.02 39.66 17.53
C SER A 331 9.44 40.11 16.12
N VAL A 332 9.31 39.15 15.19
CA VAL A 332 9.11 39.29 13.74
C VAL A 332 10.27 39.83 12.88
N GLY A 333 10.72 38.95 11.99
CA GLY A 333 11.42 39.28 10.75
C GLY A 333 11.39 38.08 9.81
N GLY A 334 10.22 37.80 9.22
CA GLY A 334 10.10 36.83 8.13
C GLY A 334 10.69 37.38 6.83
N PHE A 335 11.24 36.51 5.99
CA PHE A 335 11.40 36.66 4.53
C PHE A 335 11.74 35.27 3.93
N PRO A 336 11.52 35.07 2.62
CA PRO A 336 10.57 34.11 2.08
C PRO A 336 11.20 32.76 1.73
N ALA A 337 10.34 31.78 1.46
CA ALA A 337 10.73 30.60 0.71
C ALA A 337 11.04 31.02 -0.73
N ASP A 338 12.33 31.12 -1.07
CA ASP A 338 12.76 31.16 -2.46
C ASP A 338 12.83 29.72 -2.99
N ASP A 339 11.89 29.42 -3.88
CA ASP A 339 11.95 28.33 -4.84
C ASP A 339 13.09 28.63 -5.84
N ASP A 340 14.34 28.31 -5.52
CA ASP A 340 15.40 28.05 -6.51
C ASP A 340 16.73 27.69 -5.83
N ASP A 341 16.91 26.41 -5.48
CA ASP A 341 18.23 25.85 -5.16
C ASP A 341 18.39 24.47 -5.82
N MET A 342 18.19 24.45 -7.15
CA MET A 342 18.49 23.32 -8.04
C MET A 342 19.74 23.55 -8.91
N ALA A 343 20.60 24.51 -8.55
CA ALA A 343 21.85 24.78 -9.26
C ALA A 343 23.06 24.10 -8.58
N GLY A 344 23.14 22.77 -8.63
CA GLY A 344 24.35 22.09 -8.10
C GLY A 344 24.60 20.65 -8.53
N ILE A 345 23.63 19.93 -9.10
CA ILE A 345 23.75 18.48 -9.34
C ILE A 345 24.34 18.15 -10.72
N ASN A 346 25.26 18.96 -11.23
CA ASN A 346 26.01 18.63 -12.45
C ASN A 346 27.46 19.06 -12.30
N ARG A 347 28.25 18.27 -11.57
CA ARG A 347 29.66 17.95 -11.82
C ARG A 347 30.30 17.36 -10.57
N VAL A 348 30.32 16.04 -10.47
CA VAL A 348 31.51 15.32 -10.00
C VAL A 348 31.60 14.04 -10.85
N LYS A 349 32.66 13.97 -11.65
CA LYS A 349 33.11 12.75 -12.34
C LYS A 349 33.91 11.89 -11.39
#